data_AF-A0A661MTU5-F1
#
_entry.id   AF-A0A661MTU5-F1
#
_cell.length_a   1.000
_cell.length_b   1.000
_cell.length_c   1.000
_cell.angle_alpha   90.00
_cell.angle_beta   90.00
_cell.angle_gamma   90.00
#
_symmetry.space_group_name_H-M   'P 1'
#
loop_
_entity.id
_entity.type
_entity.pdbx_description
1 polymer ?
#
loop_
_entity_poly.entity_id
_entity_poly.type
_entity_poly.pdbx_seq_one_letter_code
_entity_poly.pdbx_strand_id
1 'polypeptide(L)'
;MNSRAASLLTVFSAVFLMTACAQGGGGTVDRDRGGMDSAAEDDTGLPETDSGAPGEDSGTRSDSGPRSDSGGGGPTTCTAATQAERCGSSPCVDGFCCNDACAGDCRGCNVAGLEGTCTRFGAGTDPDDECVDQAVDTCGTTGLCDGAGSCSLHASGLSCNDGESCTTDDICDGIGSCMGMAPSTCGPGAGNECCVGTCTDTDGCTTIAGACADTCGSTELRIGASCNGCGAAGGVGVCLGGGTFACDETDHNQCQELTCGGVAYWCTNSGGSWAWRPSAGCDDGDACTHADTCGASSCGGTAVDCSDTVCANRACNGTATCSVTPNTGTSCDDGDPCTYGDLCNAAATCGPGAGITCTDGPCIDRACNGTASCTETILTGSTCDDGNACTYGEACTAAAACTGGTPISCDPMDTTCRDYSCAGTATCASAARNVGGMCDDGNALTDSDVCQGDGSCMGIAGCPPPADSCSNGSQNRRGCGNARVIGRTVASGGTTISDSTCFAYDEFDDGSGCWDANSDHAYRLYMRAGESVALRYRTDFPCDTDYFSWNGTLKIFENTGCGDLSCGTKVYCDYNETDQSTTYVAARDGWIIIVADGSSAFDDEGDYRLTVNLTCSAAGCGCS
;
A
#
# COMPACT_ATOMS: atom_id res chain seq x y z
N MET A 1 36.83 31.42 -0.10
CA MET A 1 37.46 31.05 -1.40
C MET A 1 36.50 30.14 -2.16
N ASN A 2 36.70 29.98 -3.47
CA ASN A 2 35.68 29.38 -4.36
C ASN A 2 35.47 27.88 -4.16
N SER A 3 34.22 27.44 -4.28
CA SER A 3 33.83 26.31 -5.15
C SER A 3 32.35 26.45 -5.56
N ARG A 4 31.93 25.69 -6.58
CA ARG A 4 30.71 25.96 -7.36
C ARG A 4 29.57 24.99 -7.05
N ALA A 5 28.33 25.43 -7.32
CA ALA A 5 27.13 24.59 -7.30
C ALA A 5 27.03 23.68 -8.54
N ALA A 6 26.42 22.49 -8.39
CA ALA A 6 25.40 21.91 -9.28
C ALA A 6 25.08 20.43 -8.93
N SER A 7 23.85 20.15 -8.47
CA SER A 7 23.10 18.89 -8.66
C SER A 7 21.68 19.11 -8.11
N LEU A 8 20.66 19.13 -8.95
CA LEU A 8 19.91 17.99 -9.52
C LEU A 8 18.75 17.50 -8.62
N LEU A 9 17.64 18.22 -8.79
CA LEU A 9 16.25 17.77 -8.67
C LEU A 9 16.02 16.24 -8.59
N THR A 10 15.42 15.79 -7.49
CA THR A 10 14.72 14.49 -7.37
C THR A 10 13.28 14.73 -6.97
N VAL A 11 12.37 13.90 -7.51
CA VAL A 11 10.92 14.08 -7.38
C VAL A 11 10.41 13.37 -6.12
N PHE A 12 9.61 14.08 -5.31
CA PHE A 12 8.84 13.47 -4.23
C PHE A 12 7.66 12.67 -4.79
N SER A 13 7.51 11.44 -4.29
CA SER A 13 6.26 10.66 -4.39
C SER A 13 5.97 10.06 -3.02
N ALA A 14 4.89 10.51 -2.38
CA ALA A 14 4.42 9.97 -1.11
C ALA A 14 2.88 9.95 -1.10
N VAL A 15 2.30 8.75 -1.06
CA VAL A 15 0.86 8.55 -0.80
C VAL A 15 0.70 7.42 0.24
N PHE A 16 0.46 7.85 1.46
CA PHE A 16 -0.28 7.25 2.56
C PHE A 16 -0.51 5.72 2.66
N LEU A 17 -0.10 5.21 3.84
CA LEU A 17 -0.84 4.33 4.77
C LEU A 17 -1.63 3.11 4.24
N MET A 18 -1.30 1.96 4.84
CA MET A 18 -2.28 1.14 5.58
C MET A 18 -1.54 0.33 6.66
N THR A 19 -1.85 0.58 7.94
CA THR A 19 -1.31 -0.19 9.07
C THR A 19 -2.44 -0.99 9.71
N ALA A 20 -2.29 -2.32 9.79
CA ALA A 20 -3.27 -3.19 10.44
C ALA A 20 -2.55 -4.32 11.21
N CYS A 21 -2.27 -4.08 12.49
CA CYS A 21 -1.93 -5.14 13.43
C CYS A 21 -3.21 -5.85 13.87
N ALA A 22 -3.17 -7.19 14.00
CA ALA A 22 -4.25 -7.99 14.56
C ALA A 22 -3.74 -8.80 15.76
N GLN A 23 -4.20 -8.44 16.96
CA GLN A 23 -3.99 -9.23 18.19
C GLN A 23 -4.83 -10.51 18.20
N GLY A 24 -4.40 -11.48 19.03
CA GLY A 24 -5.32 -12.38 19.75
C GLY A 24 -4.99 -13.87 19.60
N GLY A 25 -4.69 -14.55 20.71
CA GLY A 25 -4.47 -16.00 20.69
C GLY A 25 -3.85 -16.67 21.92
N GLY A 26 -3.57 -15.95 23.02
CA GLY A 26 -3.11 -16.57 24.27
C GLY A 26 -4.29 -17.06 25.13
N GLY A 27 -4.24 -18.30 25.62
CA GLY A 27 -5.27 -18.84 26.52
C GLY A 27 -4.91 -20.19 27.14
N THR A 28 -4.64 -20.20 28.44
CA THR A 28 -4.39 -21.40 29.27
C THR A 28 -5.36 -21.44 30.44
N VAL A 29 -6.18 -22.49 30.57
CA VAL A 29 -6.90 -22.82 31.81
C VAL A 29 -6.97 -24.36 32.00
N ASP A 30 -6.89 -24.74 33.27
CA ASP A 30 -6.78 -26.07 33.91
C ASP A 30 -8.16 -26.76 34.16
N ARG A 31 -8.17 -28.06 34.54
CA ARG A 31 -9.27 -28.86 35.16
C ARG A 31 -10.44 -29.34 34.26
N ASP A 32 -11.18 -30.41 34.55
CA ASP A 32 -11.20 -31.48 35.60
C ASP A 32 -11.98 -32.70 34.99
N ARG A 33 -11.98 -33.98 35.45
CA ARG A 33 -11.16 -34.79 36.38
C ARG A 33 -11.84 -36.15 36.66
N GLY A 34 -11.08 -37.22 36.90
CA GLY A 34 -11.60 -38.54 37.32
C GLY A 34 -10.76 -39.72 36.80
N GLY A 35 -10.38 -40.74 37.58
CA GLY A 35 -10.48 -40.91 39.03
C GLY A 35 -11.56 -41.89 39.50
N MET A 36 -11.18 -43.18 39.62
CA MET A 36 -11.74 -44.31 40.40
C MET A 36 -11.19 -45.63 39.79
N ASP A 37 -11.16 -46.79 40.47
CA ASP A 37 -10.72 -47.16 41.82
C ASP A 37 -10.60 -48.72 41.89
N SER A 38 -9.88 -49.27 42.89
CA SER A 38 -9.99 -50.63 43.50
C SER A 38 -10.14 -51.90 42.61
N ALA A 39 -9.30 -52.96 42.69
CA ALA A 39 -8.83 -53.83 43.81
C ALA A 39 -9.72 -55.09 44.08
N ALA A 40 -9.20 -56.04 44.89
CA ALA A 40 -9.77 -57.34 45.36
C ALA A 40 -9.75 -58.54 44.37
N GLU A 41 -9.60 -59.83 44.77
CA GLU A 41 -8.95 -60.52 45.92
C GLU A 41 -9.00 -62.08 45.73
N ASP A 42 -8.29 -62.85 46.58
CA ASP A 42 -8.45 -64.30 46.93
C ASP A 42 -8.39 -65.42 45.84
N ASP A 43 -8.20 -66.73 46.14
CA ASP A 43 -7.43 -67.48 47.18
C ASP A 43 -7.49 -69.02 46.85
N THR A 44 -6.74 -69.85 47.59
CA THR A 44 -6.84 -71.32 47.81
C THR A 44 -6.20 -72.30 46.80
N GLY A 45 -5.70 -73.45 47.30
CA GLY A 45 -5.63 -74.69 46.47
C GLY A 45 -4.49 -75.72 46.63
N LEU A 46 -4.04 -76.11 47.83
CA LEU A 46 -3.19 -77.32 48.05
C LEU A 46 -3.96 -78.65 47.76
N PRO A 47 -3.32 -79.82 47.41
CA PRO A 47 -2.57 -80.66 48.38
C PRO A 47 -1.41 -81.56 47.83
N GLU A 48 -0.91 -82.48 48.69
CA GLU A 48 0.39 -83.20 48.65
C GLU A 48 0.30 -84.74 48.42
N THR A 49 1.47 -85.44 48.35
CA THR A 49 1.89 -86.84 48.74
C THR A 49 2.93 -87.42 47.74
N ASP A 50 4.01 -88.19 48.02
CA ASP A 50 4.46 -89.18 49.04
C ASP A 50 4.02 -90.65 48.78
N SER A 51 4.83 -91.73 48.90
CA SER A 51 6.24 -91.98 49.37
C SER A 51 7.12 -92.64 48.26
N GLY A 52 8.30 -93.31 48.43
CA GLY A 52 9.10 -93.81 49.59
C GLY A 52 10.40 -94.57 49.16
N ALA A 53 10.93 -95.51 49.98
CA ALA A 53 12.13 -96.38 49.75
C ALA A 53 11.89 -97.82 50.30
N PRO A 54 12.83 -98.83 50.37
CA PRO A 54 14.23 -99.00 49.88
C PRO A 54 14.37 -100.31 49.00
N GLY A 55 15.39 -101.19 48.96
CA GLY A 55 16.73 -101.33 49.62
C GLY A 55 17.45 -102.71 49.44
N GLU A 56 18.77 -102.71 49.66
CA GLU A 56 19.70 -103.81 50.13
C GLU A 56 20.13 -105.08 49.30
N ASP A 57 21.48 -105.27 49.30
CA ASP A 57 22.31 -106.51 49.45
C ASP A 57 22.69 -107.49 48.27
N SER A 58 23.63 -108.38 48.58
CA SER A 58 24.70 -109.01 47.75
C SER A 58 24.45 -110.49 47.36
N GLY A 59 25.30 -111.10 46.50
CA GLY A 59 25.60 -112.55 46.67
C GLY A 59 26.05 -113.45 45.50
N THR A 60 27.34 -113.41 45.12
CA THR A 60 28.22 -114.58 44.81
C THR A 60 27.89 -115.70 43.76
N ARG A 61 28.98 -116.13 43.06
CA ARG A 61 29.48 -117.53 42.84
C ARG A 61 29.10 -118.41 41.59
N SER A 62 30.19 -118.86 40.93
CA SER A 62 30.58 -120.26 40.61
C SER A 62 30.06 -121.07 39.39
N ASP A 63 31.04 -121.45 38.55
CA ASP A 63 31.42 -122.83 38.13
C ASP A 63 30.74 -123.65 36.99
N SER A 64 31.53 -123.81 35.91
CA SER A 64 32.07 -125.10 35.41
C SER A 64 31.23 -126.18 34.69
N GLY A 65 31.17 -126.10 33.35
CA GLY A 65 31.21 -127.24 32.40
C GLY A 65 29.90 -128.02 32.13
N PRO A 66 29.91 -129.09 31.28
CA PRO A 66 31.03 -129.73 30.57
C PRO A 66 30.88 -129.77 29.01
N ARG A 67 31.70 -130.58 28.32
CA ARG A 67 31.76 -130.74 26.83
C ARG A 67 30.75 -131.75 26.26
N SER A 68 30.55 -131.71 24.93
CA SER A 68 30.29 -132.89 24.08
C SER A 68 30.81 -132.66 22.65
N ASP A 69 31.55 -133.61 22.09
CA ASP A 69 32.10 -133.54 20.73
C ASP A 69 31.08 -133.98 19.67
N SER A 70 31.02 -133.31 18.52
CA SER A 70 30.53 -133.88 17.26
C SER A 70 30.87 -133.04 16.03
N GLY A 71 31.61 -133.63 15.09
CA GLY A 71 31.59 -133.32 13.65
C GLY A 71 32.00 -131.91 13.20
N GLY A 72 33.14 -131.79 12.53
CA GLY A 72 33.55 -130.54 11.86
C GLY A 72 32.65 -130.19 10.67
N GLY A 73 31.62 -129.39 10.92
CA GLY A 73 31.09 -128.44 9.94
C GLY A 73 31.82 -127.11 10.07
N GLY A 74 32.00 -126.40 8.96
CA GLY A 74 32.35 -124.97 9.03
C GLY A 74 31.17 -124.14 9.52
N PRO A 75 31.37 -122.85 9.84
CA PRO A 75 30.31 -121.97 10.32
C PRO A 75 29.15 -121.90 9.31
N THR A 76 27.94 -122.20 9.78
CA THR A 76 26.76 -122.33 8.90
C THR A 76 26.29 -120.96 8.43
N THR A 77 26.42 -120.68 7.14
CA THR A 77 25.97 -119.42 6.55
C THR A 77 24.47 -119.40 6.25
N CYS A 78 23.86 -118.25 6.51
CA CYS A 78 22.43 -117.98 6.41
C CYS A 78 22.15 -116.59 5.85
N THR A 79 20.87 -116.31 5.64
CA THR A 79 20.30 -114.99 5.38
C THR A 79 18.99 -114.91 6.16
N ALA A 80 18.44 -113.71 6.36
CA ALA A 80 17.12 -113.54 7.01
C ALA A 80 16.03 -114.42 6.35
N ALA A 81 16.10 -114.62 5.02
CA ALA A 81 15.16 -115.47 4.29
C ALA A 81 15.38 -117.00 4.46
N THR A 82 16.55 -117.44 4.96
CA THR A 82 16.91 -118.86 5.11
C THR A 82 17.15 -119.29 6.56
N GLN A 83 17.00 -118.39 7.53
CA GLN A 83 17.20 -118.63 8.96
C GLN A 83 16.44 -119.87 9.47
N ALA A 84 15.13 -119.93 9.26
CA ALA A 84 14.29 -121.03 9.76
C ALA A 84 14.63 -122.40 9.15
N GLU A 85 15.24 -122.42 7.95
CA GLU A 85 15.64 -123.65 7.26
C GLU A 85 17.06 -124.11 7.60
N ARG A 86 17.96 -123.17 7.97
CA ARG A 86 19.40 -123.43 8.15
C ARG A 86 19.89 -123.34 9.59
N CYS A 87 19.33 -122.42 10.37
CA CYS A 87 19.72 -122.17 11.76
C CYS A 87 18.74 -122.78 12.77
N GLY A 88 17.54 -123.16 12.34
CA GLY A 88 16.51 -123.71 13.22
C GLY A 88 16.05 -122.68 14.25
N SER A 89 16.42 -122.89 15.52
CA SER A 89 16.16 -121.95 16.62
C SER A 89 17.25 -120.89 16.82
N SER A 90 18.42 -121.03 16.18
CA SER A 90 19.48 -120.02 16.28
C SER A 90 19.12 -118.75 15.48
N PRO A 91 19.42 -117.56 16.00
CA PRO A 91 19.33 -116.33 15.23
C PRO A 91 20.30 -116.34 14.03
N CYS A 92 19.89 -115.75 12.91
CA CYS A 92 20.78 -115.49 11.78
C CYS A 92 21.30 -114.06 11.92
N VAL A 93 22.59 -113.92 12.26
CA VAL A 93 23.23 -112.62 12.54
C VAL A 93 24.49 -112.56 11.67
N ASP A 94 24.67 -111.45 10.96
CA ASP A 94 25.83 -111.13 10.11
C ASP A 94 26.17 -112.18 9.04
N GLY A 95 25.13 -112.91 8.59
CA GLY A 95 25.24 -113.97 7.60
C GLY A 95 25.57 -115.36 8.17
N PHE A 96 25.63 -115.52 9.50
CA PHE A 96 25.93 -116.78 10.18
C PHE A 96 24.83 -117.19 11.18
N CYS A 97 24.63 -118.51 11.33
CA CYS A 97 23.76 -119.05 12.37
C CYS A 97 24.44 -118.90 13.73
N CYS A 98 24.02 -117.87 14.49
CA CYS A 98 24.68 -117.45 15.70
C CYS A 98 24.20 -118.23 16.93
N ASN A 99 25.06 -118.35 17.96
CA ASN A 99 24.71 -119.01 19.22
C ASN A 99 23.85 -118.13 20.16
N ASP A 100 23.80 -116.83 19.93
CA ASP A 100 23.01 -115.83 20.67
C ASP A 100 22.61 -114.67 19.72
N ALA A 101 21.73 -113.77 20.16
CA ALA A 101 21.13 -112.73 19.30
C ALA A 101 22.01 -111.50 19.03
N CYS A 102 23.20 -111.40 19.65
CA CYS A 102 24.13 -110.25 19.57
C CYS A 102 23.48 -108.86 19.71
N ALA A 103 22.43 -108.72 20.53
CA ALA A 103 21.68 -107.48 20.68
C ALA A 103 22.38 -106.45 21.62
N GLY A 104 23.64 -106.12 21.36
CA GLY A 104 24.37 -105.12 22.14
C GLY A 104 25.73 -104.78 21.52
N ASP A 105 26.00 -103.47 21.48
CA ASP A 105 26.89 -102.79 20.56
C ASP A 105 28.30 -103.38 20.44
N CYS A 106 28.87 -103.21 19.24
CA CYS A 106 30.25 -103.48 18.90
C CYS A 106 30.58 -104.99 18.99
N ARG A 107 29.66 -105.84 18.49
CA ARG A 107 29.66 -107.32 18.54
C ARG A 107 28.95 -107.96 17.36
N GLY A 108 29.60 -108.95 16.75
CA GLY A 108 29.01 -109.72 15.67
C GLY A 108 29.27 -111.23 15.76
N CYS A 109 28.72 -111.91 14.77
CA CYS A 109 28.83 -113.34 14.53
C CYS A 109 29.56 -113.67 13.20
N ASN A 110 30.03 -112.63 12.51
CA ASN A 110 30.94 -112.64 11.36
C ASN A 110 32.44 -112.58 11.75
N VAL A 111 32.77 -112.50 13.04
CA VAL A 111 34.14 -112.31 13.56
C VAL A 111 35.07 -113.42 13.05
N ALA A 112 36.11 -113.02 12.32
CA ALA A 112 36.98 -113.94 11.59
C ALA A 112 37.66 -114.99 12.49
N GLY A 113 37.42 -116.27 12.21
CA GLY A 113 37.90 -117.41 13.01
C GLY A 113 37.04 -117.77 14.24
N LEU A 114 35.94 -117.05 14.48
CA LEU A 114 34.97 -117.28 15.55
C LEU A 114 33.52 -117.27 15.02
N GLU A 115 33.34 -117.41 13.70
CA GLU A 115 32.07 -117.19 13.01
C GLU A 115 30.96 -118.13 13.52
N GLY A 116 29.74 -117.59 13.68
CA GLY A 116 28.63 -118.30 14.34
C GLY A 116 28.70 -118.31 15.87
N THR A 117 29.74 -117.72 16.48
CA THR A 117 29.79 -117.42 17.92
C THR A 117 29.74 -115.90 18.15
N CYS A 118 28.75 -115.45 18.90
CA CYS A 118 28.55 -114.04 19.24
C CYS A 118 29.75 -113.52 20.03
N THR A 119 30.56 -112.66 19.40
CA THR A 119 31.85 -112.23 19.94
C THR A 119 32.08 -110.75 19.69
N ARG A 120 32.90 -110.14 20.54
CA ARG A 120 33.22 -108.70 20.44
C ARG A 120 34.12 -108.44 19.25
N PHE A 121 33.89 -107.33 18.57
CA PHE A 121 34.83 -106.82 17.59
C PHE A 121 36.14 -106.35 18.23
N GLY A 122 37.18 -106.28 17.41
CA GLY A 122 38.48 -105.78 17.84
C GLY A 122 38.42 -104.28 18.12
N ALA A 123 39.18 -103.82 19.11
CA ALA A 123 39.33 -102.39 19.37
C ALA A 123 39.83 -101.67 18.11
N GLY A 124 39.18 -100.57 17.71
CA GLY A 124 39.50 -99.82 16.50
C GLY A 124 38.99 -100.44 15.19
N THR A 125 37.99 -101.31 15.25
CA THR A 125 37.16 -101.70 14.08
C THR A 125 35.70 -101.34 14.36
N ASP A 126 34.86 -101.30 13.33
CA ASP A 126 33.40 -101.46 13.42
C ASP A 126 32.93 -102.05 12.07
N PRO A 127 32.70 -103.36 11.97
CA PRO A 127 32.29 -104.01 10.72
C PRO A 127 30.80 -103.88 10.38
N ASP A 128 29.95 -103.63 11.38
CA ASP A 128 28.49 -103.71 11.25
C ASP A 128 27.80 -102.33 11.44
N ASP A 129 28.58 -101.25 11.61
CA ASP A 129 28.16 -99.84 11.67
C ASP A 129 27.26 -99.52 12.89
N GLU A 130 27.58 -100.18 14.02
CA GLU A 130 26.87 -100.08 15.29
C GLU A 130 27.29 -98.85 16.11
N CYS A 131 28.57 -98.49 16.01
CA CYS A 131 29.29 -97.66 16.96
C CYS A 131 29.45 -96.24 16.36
N VAL A 132 28.48 -95.34 16.55
CA VAL A 132 28.42 -94.03 15.86
C VAL A 132 29.60 -93.07 16.19
N ASP A 133 30.11 -92.34 15.20
CA ASP A 133 31.11 -91.27 15.39
C ASP A 133 30.46 -89.96 15.86
N GLN A 134 30.98 -89.40 16.94
CA GLN A 134 30.54 -88.14 17.55
C GLN A 134 31.69 -87.13 17.52
N ALA A 135 31.36 -85.85 17.39
CA ALA A 135 32.36 -84.81 17.25
C ALA A 135 33.25 -84.71 18.51
N VAL A 136 34.57 -84.54 18.30
CA VAL A 136 35.60 -84.59 19.36
C VAL A 136 35.32 -83.61 20.51
N ASP A 137 34.75 -82.45 20.17
CA ASP A 137 34.38 -81.38 21.09
C ASP A 137 33.22 -81.74 22.04
N THR A 138 32.50 -82.84 21.77
CA THR A 138 31.48 -83.40 22.66
C THR A 138 31.99 -84.46 23.63
N CYS A 139 33.27 -84.87 23.51
CA CYS A 139 33.89 -85.97 24.27
C CYS A 139 33.21 -87.36 24.13
N GLY A 140 32.32 -87.51 23.14
CA GLY A 140 31.53 -88.71 22.89
C GLY A 140 32.29 -89.88 22.26
N THR A 141 31.59 -90.69 21.46
CA THR A 141 32.13 -91.89 20.81
C THR A 141 32.93 -91.59 19.53
N THR A 142 33.86 -92.47 19.17
CA THR A 142 34.88 -92.31 18.11
C THR A 142 34.57 -93.06 16.81
N GLY A 143 33.34 -93.55 16.64
CA GLY A 143 32.99 -94.33 15.44
C GLY A 143 33.47 -95.78 15.42
N LEU A 144 33.98 -96.31 16.54
CA LEU A 144 34.72 -97.58 16.60
C LEU A 144 34.49 -98.35 17.90
N CYS A 145 34.61 -99.67 17.84
CA CYS A 145 34.56 -100.57 18.99
C CYS A 145 35.75 -100.37 19.95
N ASP A 146 35.54 -100.54 21.25
CA ASP A 146 36.58 -100.48 22.30
C ASP A 146 37.28 -101.83 22.58
N GLY A 147 36.76 -102.94 22.05
CA GLY A 147 37.21 -104.32 22.34
C GLY A 147 36.69 -104.91 23.67
N ALA A 148 36.10 -104.12 24.55
CA ALA A 148 35.26 -104.57 25.67
C ALA A 148 33.77 -104.66 25.30
N GLY A 149 33.42 -104.41 24.03
CA GLY A 149 32.07 -104.56 23.49
C GLY A 149 31.15 -103.42 23.93
N SER A 150 31.68 -102.21 23.75
CA SER A 150 31.04 -100.89 23.79
C SER A 150 31.70 -99.99 22.72
N CYS A 151 31.10 -98.85 22.42
CA CYS A 151 31.73 -97.80 21.60
C CYS A 151 32.92 -97.17 22.34
N SER A 152 34.05 -96.97 21.65
CA SER A 152 35.23 -96.30 22.22
C SER A 152 35.00 -94.78 22.28
N LEU A 153 35.29 -94.16 23.42
CA LEU A 153 35.15 -92.71 23.65
C LEU A 153 36.41 -91.93 23.25
N HIS A 154 36.24 -90.62 23.02
CA HIS A 154 37.35 -89.70 22.78
C HIS A 154 38.28 -89.62 24.00
N ALA A 155 39.59 -89.58 23.75
CA ALA A 155 40.61 -89.68 24.80
C ALA A 155 40.66 -88.43 25.71
N SER A 156 41.04 -88.63 26.97
CA SER A 156 41.21 -87.53 27.92
C SER A 156 42.29 -86.54 27.47
N GLY A 157 42.07 -85.25 27.70
CA GLY A 157 42.98 -84.16 27.32
C GLY A 157 42.80 -83.68 25.87
N LEU A 158 41.83 -84.22 25.12
CA LEU A 158 41.34 -83.58 23.89
C LEU A 158 40.48 -82.36 24.26
N SER A 159 40.61 -81.29 23.47
CA SER A 159 39.89 -80.02 23.69
C SER A 159 38.40 -80.16 23.37
N CYS A 160 37.54 -79.63 24.23
CA CYS A 160 36.09 -79.64 24.09
C CYS A 160 35.49 -78.27 24.43
N ASN A 161 34.17 -78.21 24.57
CA ASN A 161 33.50 -77.09 25.23
C ASN A 161 32.31 -77.63 26.03
N ASP A 162 32.19 -77.26 27.31
CA ASP A 162 31.09 -77.70 28.17
C ASP A 162 29.79 -76.90 27.92
N GLY A 163 29.95 -75.63 27.54
CA GLY A 163 28.87 -74.71 27.17
C GLY A 163 28.73 -73.56 28.16
N GLU A 164 29.33 -73.70 29.34
CA GLU A 164 29.59 -72.62 30.27
C GLU A 164 30.58 -71.61 29.67
N SER A 165 30.44 -70.34 30.05
CA SER A 165 31.25 -69.25 29.47
C SER A 165 32.20 -68.60 30.48
N CYS A 166 32.26 -69.11 31.72
CA CYS A 166 33.23 -68.70 32.75
C CYS A 166 34.49 -69.58 32.78
N THR A 167 34.48 -70.66 31.99
CA THR A 167 35.48 -71.71 31.88
C THR A 167 36.40 -71.49 30.68
N THR A 168 37.63 -72.00 30.78
CA THR A 168 38.63 -72.01 29.70
C THR A 168 39.53 -73.24 29.79
N ASP A 169 40.20 -73.58 28.68
CA ASP A 169 41.04 -74.78 28.52
C ASP A 169 40.29 -76.09 28.81
N ASP A 170 39.02 -76.15 28.38
CA ASP A 170 38.10 -77.26 28.61
C ASP A 170 38.60 -78.54 27.91
N ILE A 171 38.68 -79.64 28.68
CA ILE A 171 39.21 -80.91 28.21
C ILE A 171 38.32 -82.10 28.55
N CYS A 172 38.34 -83.10 27.66
CA CYS A 172 37.66 -84.36 27.90
C CYS A 172 38.26 -85.10 29.09
N ASP A 173 37.40 -85.68 29.92
CA ASP A 173 37.75 -86.55 31.04
C ASP A 173 38.17 -87.97 30.60
N GLY A 174 37.86 -88.36 29.36
CA GLY A 174 38.08 -89.69 28.80
C GLY A 174 37.07 -90.75 29.24
N ILE A 175 35.97 -90.35 29.89
CA ILE A 175 34.83 -91.20 30.26
C ILE A 175 33.48 -90.66 29.73
N GLY A 176 33.48 -89.50 29.06
CA GLY A 176 32.37 -89.00 28.24
C GLY A 176 31.97 -87.54 28.49
N SER A 177 32.69 -86.81 29.35
CA SER A 177 32.34 -85.43 29.74
C SER A 177 33.42 -84.44 29.36
N CYS A 178 33.01 -83.25 28.96
CA CYS A 178 33.87 -82.07 28.94
C CYS A 178 33.95 -81.46 30.36
N MET A 179 35.12 -80.90 30.72
CA MET A 179 35.29 -80.16 31.97
C MET A 179 36.19 -78.95 31.77
N GLY A 180 35.64 -77.75 31.97
CA GLY A 180 36.39 -76.49 31.98
C GLY A 180 37.18 -76.20 33.25
N MET A 181 38.14 -75.28 33.16
CA MET A 181 38.96 -74.77 34.27
C MET A 181 38.80 -73.25 34.45
N ALA A 182 38.97 -72.75 35.68
CA ALA A 182 38.59 -71.38 36.05
C ALA A 182 39.57 -70.71 37.05
N PRO A 183 39.58 -69.36 37.22
CA PRO A 183 38.73 -68.35 36.56
C PRO A 183 39.50 -67.22 35.82
N SER A 184 38.78 -66.47 34.99
CA SER A 184 39.26 -65.28 34.25
C SER A 184 38.89 -63.93 34.93
N THR A 185 39.25 -62.78 34.33
CA THR A 185 39.04 -61.42 34.89
C THR A 185 38.66 -60.36 33.83
N CYS A 186 37.89 -59.32 34.20
CA CYS A 186 37.19 -58.42 33.24
C CYS A 186 37.07 -56.91 33.66
N GLY A 187 36.28 -56.07 32.95
CA GLY A 187 36.38 -54.59 33.00
C GLY A 187 35.11 -53.73 32.65
N PRO A 188 35.26 -52.40 32.39
CA PRO A 188 34.21 -51.35 32.47
C PRO A 188 33.37 -51.02 31.22
N GLY A 189 32.33 -50.19 31.40
CA GLY A 189 31.68 -49.43 30.31
C GLY A 189 30.75 -48.27 30.71
N ALA A 190 30.39 -47.45 29.71
CA ALA A 190 29.29 -46.46 29.61
C ALA A 190 29.57 -44.93 29.69
N GLY A 191 30.26 -44.33 30.67
CA GLY A 191 30.35 -42.85 30.74
C GLY A 191 31.21 -42.18 31.84
N ASN A 192 32.53 -42.04 31.61
CA ASN A 192 33.50 -41.33 32.47
C ASN A 192 33.63 -41.89 33.92
N GLU A 193 33.14 -43.09 34.16
CA GLU A 193 33.45 -43.82 35.36
C GLU A 193 34.88 -44.38 35.25
N CYS A 194 35.76 -44.02 36.18
CA CYS A 194 36.47 -45.11 36.84
C CYS A 194 35.38 -45.86 37.70
N CYS A 195 35.30 -47.20 37.69
CA CYS A 195 34.10 -47.81 37.10
C CYS A 195 33.12 -48.76 37.89
N VAL A 196 33.36 -49.21 39.14
CA VAL A 196 32.51 -50.14 39.96
C VAL A 196 32.29 -51.59 39.41
N GLY A 197 32.34 -52.67 40.24
CA GLY A 197 32.57 -54.06 39.75
C GLY A 197 31.68 -55.26 40.14
N THR A 198 31.72 -56.29 39.27
CA THR A 198 30.82 -57.47 39.15
C THR A 198 31.52 -58.76 38.61
N CYS A 199 30.81 -59.91 38.62
CA CYS A 199 31.18 -61.18 38.00
C CYS A 199 29.94 -61.88 37.38
N THR A 200 30.13 -62.82 36.44
CA THR A 200 29.07 -63.67 35.82
C THR A 200 29.60 -65.07 35.51
N ASP A 201 28.72 -66.03 35.23
CA ASP A 201 29.07 -67.34 34.63
C ASP A 201 29.43 -67.22 33.13
N THR A 202 29.90 -66.04 32.69
CA THR A 202 30.17 -65.69 31.29
C THR A 202 31.42 -64.84 31.08
N ASP A 203 31.91 -64.13 32.11
CA ASP A 203 32.96 -63.13 31.94
C ASP A 203 34.11 -63.23 32.96
N GLY A 204 33.99 -64.06 34.01
CA GLY A 204 34.95 -64.10 35.11
C GLY A 204 34.77 -62.93 36.09
N CYS A 205 35.89 -62.39 36.62
CA CYS A 205 35.92 -61.46 37.76
C CYS A 205 36.41 -60.04 37.40
N THR A 206 35.54 -59.01 37.40
CA THR A 206 35.94 -57.64 37.00
C THR A 206 36.71 -56.89 38.10
N THR A 207 37.61 -55.96 37.74
CA THR A 207 38.03 -54.88 38.67
C THR A 207 37.81 -53.50 38.10
N ILE A 208 37.09 -52.71 38.87
CA ILE A 208 36.52 -51.42 38.52
C ILE A 208 35.94 -50.91 39.87
N ALA A 209 36.27 -49.81 40.58
CA ALA A 209 36.91 -48.47 40.42
C ALA A 209 35.88 -47.33 40.74
N GLY A 210 36.23 -46.02 40.73
CA GLY A 210 35.29 -44.94 41.17
C GLY A 210 35.35 -43.60 40.40
N ALA A 211 34.20 -43.03 40.02
CA ALA A 211 34.06 -42.11 38.88
C ALA A 211 34.68 -40.73 39.06
N CYS A 212 35.28 -40.17 37.99
CA CYS A 212 35.64 -38.75 37.93
C CYS A 212 34.39 -37.92 37.56
N ALA A 213 33.32 -38.05 38.34
CA ALA A 213 32.02 -37.45 38.07
C ALA A 213 31.92 -35.99 38.54
N ASP A 214 31.20 -35.17 37.77
CA ASP A 214 31.02 -33.74 38.03
C ASP A 214 30.12 -33.50 39.26
N THR A 215 30.64 -32.83 40.29
CA THR A 215 29.85 -32.39 41.45
C THR A 215 29.49 -30.91 41.30
N CYS A 216 28.28 -30.64 40.83
CA CYS A 216 27.82 -29.29 40.53
C CYS A 216 27.11 -28.63 41.73
N GLY A 217 27.91 -28.19 42.71
CA GLY A 217 27.43 -27.43 43.86
C GLY A 217 27.21 -25.94 43.55
N SER A 218 26.44 -25.25 44.40
CA SER A 218 26.17 -23.82 44.22
C SER A 218 27.36 -22.92 44.56
N THR A 219 28.29 -23.36 45.40
CA THR A 219 29.51 -22.59 45.78
C THR A 219 30.81 -23.26 45.35
N GLU A 220 30.74 -24.50 44.83
CA GLU A 220 31.90 -25.29 44.43
C GLU A 220 31.50 -26.20 43.26
N LEU A 221 32.19 -26.10 42.13
CA LEU A 221 32.14 -27.11 41.07
C LEU A 221 33.38 -28.00 41.17
N ARG A 222 33.18 -29.31 41.28
CA ARG A 222 34.24 -30.30 41.06
C ARG A 222 34.03 -30.86 39.66
N ILE A 223 34.91 -30.51 38.73
CA ILE A 223 34.76 -30.90 37.33
C ILE A 223 35.62 -32.13 37.05
N GLY A 224 34.99 -33.09 36.39
CA GLY A 224 35.51 -34.41 36.11
C GLY A 224 36.85 -34.37 35.41
N ALA A 225 37.83 -34.94 36.10
CA ALA A 225 39.12 -35.21 35.52
C ALA A 225 39.02 -36.29 34.42
N SER A 226 40.00 -36.32 33.53
CA SER A 226 40.19 -37.46 32.63
C SER A 226 40.68 -38.67 33.45
N CYS A 227 39.96 -39.79 33.41
CA CYS A 227 40.39 -41.05 34.04
C CYS A 227 41.59 -41.63 33.27
N ASN A 228 42.82 -41.52 33.80
CA ASN A 228 44.04 -41.99 33.12
C ASN A 228 44.27 -43.51 33.29
N GLY A 229 43.25 -44.29 32.95
CA GLY A 229 43.27 -45.76 32.99
C GLY A 229 43.20 -46.38 34.39
N CYS A 230 43.07 -47.69 34.42
CA CYS A 230 43.29 -48.51 35.62
C CYS A 230 44.79 -48.79 35.81
N GLY A 231 45.19 -49.08 37.05
CA GLY A 231 46.52 -49.65 37.31
C GLY A 231 46.62 -51.12 36.87
N ALA A 232 47.67 -51.81 37.34
CA ALA A 232 47.65 -53.27 37.35
C ALA A 232 46.44 -53.80 38.14
N ALA A 233 46.01 -55.04 37.90
CA ALA A 233 44.79 -55.62 38.48
C ALA A 233 44.64 -55.35 39.99
N GLY A 234 43.53 -54.71 40.38
CA GLY A 234 43.27 -54.24 41.75
C GLY A 234 43.78 -52.83 42.09
N GLY A 235 44.42 -52.11 41.17
CA GLY A 235 44.96 -50.76 41.36
C GLY A 235 43.94 -49.64 41.12
N VAL A 236 43.94 -48.63 41.99
CA VAL A 236 43.10 -47.42 41.86
C VAL A 236 43.58 -46.56 40.68
N GLY A 237 42.65 -46.21 39.78
CA GLY A 237 42.92 -45.29 38.66
C GLY A 237 43.06 -43.84 39.13
N VAL A 238 43.86 -43.03 38.42
CA VAL A 238 44.14 -41.64 38.79
C VAL A 238 43.39 -40.68 37.87
N CYS A 239 42.40 -39.98 38.44
CA CYS A 239 41.77 -38.79 37.86
C CYS A 239 42.83 -37.69 37.64
N LEU A 240 43.11 -37.31 36.38
CA LEU A 240 44.06 -36.24 36.02
C LEU A 240 43.40 -35.11 35.23
N GLY A 241 43.75 -33.85 35.54
CA GLY A 241 43.28 -32.66 34.81
C GLY A 241 41.94 -32.07 35.27
N GLY A 242 41.28 -32.67 36.26
CA GLY A 242 40.10 -32.09 36.91
C GLY A 242 40.46 -30.99 37.90
N GLY A 243 39.48 -30.14 38.22
CA GLY A 243 39.65 -29.00 39.13
C GLY A 243 38.51 -28.87 40.13
N THR A 244 38.80 -28.28 41.29
CA THR A 244 37.80 -27.78 42.23
C THR A 244 37.77 -26.26 42.09
N PHE A 245 36.63 -25.70 41.75
CA PHE A 245 36.45 -24.29 41.45
C PHE A 245 35.43 -23.68 42.40
N ALA A 246 35.89 -22.84 43.31
CA ALA A 246 35.02 -22.09 44.20
C ALA A 246 34.28 -20.97 43.43
N CYS A 247 33.12 -20.60 43.96
CA CYS A 247 32.46 -19.34 43.68
C CYS A 247 31.74 -18.91 44.96
N ASP A 248 32.50 -18.29 45.87
CA ASP A 248 32.03 -17.74 47.13
C ASP A 248 32.64 -16.34 47.38
N GLU A 249 32.26 -15.67 48.47
CA GLU A 249 32.73 -14.32 48.81
C GLU A 249 34.27 -14.16 48.92
N THR A 250 35.03 -15.24 49.04
CA THR A 250 36.50 -15.25 49.22
C THR A 250 37.25 -15.74 47.98
N ASP A 251 36.70 -16.73 47.27
CA ASP A 251 37.30 -17.30 46.06
C ASP A 251 36.25 -17.38 44.93
N HIS A 252 36.35 -16.45 43.98
CA HIS A 252 35.48 -16.33 42.81
C HIS A 252 36.23 -15.63 41.66
N ASN A 253 35.87 -15.96 40.42
CA ASN A 253 36.19 -15.17 39.25
C ASN A 253 34.87 -14.81 38.55
N GLN A 254 34.50 -13.51 38.53
CA GLN A 254 33.22 -13.09 37.97
C GLN A 254 33.11 -13.50 36.50
N CYS A 255 31.98 -14.12 36.15
CA CYS A 255 31.71 -14.60 34.79
C CYS A 255 32.74 -15.60 34.25
N GLN A 256 33.48 -16.30 35.12
CA GLN A 256 34.11 -17.55 34.75
C GLN A 256 33.00 -18.54 34.36
N GLU A 257 33.02 -18.98 33.10
CA GLU A 257 32.19 -20.04 32.58
C GLU A 257 32.89 -21.39 32.75
N LEU A 258 32.14 -22.39 33.23
CA LEU A 258 32.58 -23.77 33.32
C LEU A 258 31.43 -24.72 32.94
N THR A 259 31.73 -25.81 32.25
CA THR A 259 30.75 -26.89 32.05
C THR A 259 30.83 -27.88 33.20
N CYS A 260 29.69 -28.21 33.80
CA CYS A 260 29.55 -29.20 34.87
C CYS A 260 28.31 -30.06 34.60
N GLY A 261 28.46 -31.39 34.55
CA GLY A 261 27.40 -32.34 34.22
C GLY A 261 26.85 -32.18 32.79
N GLY A 262 27.63 -31.57 31.88
CA GLY A 262 27.17 -31.18 30.54
C GLY A 262 26.33 -29.88 30.49
N VAL A 263 26.12 -29.21 31.62
CA VAL A 263 25.44 -27.92 31.71
C VAL A 263 26.49 -26.80 31.89
N ALA A 264 26.33 -25.67 31.20
CA ALA A 264 27.15 -24.49 31.43
C ALA A 264 26.72 -23.77 32.71
N TYR A 265 27.68 -23.46 33.58
CA TYR A 265 27.53 -22.68 34.80
C TYR A 265 28.44 -21.46 34.75
N TRP A 266 27.95 -20.33 35.25
CA TRP A 266 28.73 -19.10 35.41
C TRP A 266 28.87 -18.77 36.90
N CYS A 267 30.07 -18.42 37.33
CA CYS A 267 30.30 -17.87 38.66
C CYS A 267 29.81 -16.42 38.70
N THR A 268 28.74 -16.17 39.46
CA THR A 268 28.00 -14.91 39.41
C THR A 268 27.51 -14.47 40.79
N ASN A 269 27.56 -13.16 41.03
CA ASN A 269 27.04 -12.46 42.20
C ASN A 269 25.52 -12.15 42.10
N SER A 270 24.83 -12.63 41.06
CA SER A 270 23.44 -12.27 40.77
C SER A 270 22.51 -12.54 41.96
N GLY A 271 21.77 -11.52 42.40
CA GLY A 271 20.99 -11.58 43.64
C GLY A 271 21.81 -11.35 44.92
N GLY A 272 22.94 -10.66 44.82
CA GLY A 272 23.74 -10.20 45.97
C GLY A 272 24.51 -11.30 46.70
N SER A 273 24.89 -12.38 46.00
CA SER A 273 25.66 -13.48 46.57
C SER A 273 26.39 -14.29 45.49
N TRP A 274 27.67 -14.58 45.70
CA TRP A 274 28.45 -15.42 44.78
C TRP A 274 27.94 -16.86 44.77
N ALA A 275 27.62 -17.35 43.57
CA ALA A 275 27.28 -18.74 43.33
C ALA A 275 27.52 -19.13 41.86
N TRP A 276 27.76 -20.42 41.65
CA TRP A 276 27.63 -21.07 40.35
C TRP A 276 26.15 -21.19 39.97
N ARG A 277 25.76 -20.60 38.83
CA ARG A 277 24.38 -20.59 38.35
C ARG A 277 24.31 -21.09 36.90
N PRO A 278 23.30 -21.89 36.50
CA PRO A 278 23.10 -22.34 35.12
C PRO A 278 22.49 -21.24 34.22
N SER A 279 22.86 -19.98 34.49
CA SER A 279 22.35 -18.79 33.82
C SER A 279 23.45 -17.72 33.82
N ALA A 280 23.76 -17.15 32.66
CA ALA A 280 24.77 -16.12 32.50
C ALA A 280 24.39 -14.75 33.12
N GLY A 281 23.23 -14.62 33.77
CA GLY A 281 22.84 -13.39 34.47
C GLY A 281 23.72 -13.12 35.68
N CYS A 282 24.24 -11.91 35.80
CA CYS A 282 25.17 -11.48 36.84
C CYS A 282 24.67 -10.17 37.49
N ASP A 283 25.57 -9.38 38.06
CA ASP A 283 25.36 -8.03 38.60
C ASP A 283 26.72 -7.32 38.43
N ASP A 284 26.82 -6.30 37.57
CA ASP A 284 28.13 -5.69 37.27
C ASP A 284 28.57 -4.63 38.30
N GLY A 285 27.69 -4.32 39.27
CA GLY A 285 27.91 -3.32 40.31
C GLY A 285 27.69 -1.87 39.86
N ASP A 286 27.44 -1.60 38.57
CA ASP A 286 27.02 -0.29 38.08
C ASP A 286 25.49 -0.17 38.11
N ALA A 287 24.97 0.56 39.08
CA ALA A 287 23.53 0.85 39.16
C ALA A 287 23.00 1.76 38.03
N CYS A 288 23.81 1.99 36.99
CA CYS A 288 23.47 2.62 35.71
C CYS A 288 23.45 1.66 34.52
N THR A 289 23.58 0.35 34.73
CA THR A 289 23.29 -0.69 33.73
C THR A 289 22.03 -1.48 34.12
N HIS A 290 21.59 -2.39 33.24
CA HIS A 290 20.53 -3.36 33.54
C HIS A 290 20.65 -4.64 32.69
N ALA A 291 20.00 -5.72 33.16
CA ALA A 291 19.96 -7.03 32.50
C ALA A 291 21.38 -7.62 32.28
N ASP A 292 22.21 -7.47 33.30
CA ASP A 292 23.64 -7.73 33.28
C ASP A 292 23.93 -9.20 32.98
N THR A 293 24.74 -9.42 31.95
CA THR A 293 25.00 -10.76 31.42
C THR A 293 26.50 -10.99 31.28
N CYS A 294 26.96 -12.19 31.59
CA CYS A 294 28.34 -12.60 31.39
C CYS A 294 28.68 -12.62 29.90
N GLY A 295 29.60 -11.73 29.50
CA GLY A 295 30.31 -11.78 28.24
C GLY A 295 31.55 -12.68 28.34
N ALA A 296 32.57 -12.37 27.54
CA ALA A 296 33.85 -13.08 27.56
C ALA A 296 34.67 -12.77 28.83
N SER A 297 34.32 -13.40 29.95
CA SER A 297 34.93 -13.25 31.28
C SER A 297 34.76 -11.87 31.94
N SER A 298 33.64 -11.18 31.66
CA SER A 298 33.24 -9.95 32.35
C SER A 298 31.72 -9.89 32.50
N CYS A 299 31.22 -9.43 33.65
CA CYS A 299 29.82 -9.00 33.75
C CYS A 299 29.65 -7.64 33.08
N GLY A 300 28.49 -7.40 32.49
CA GLY A 300 28.12 -6.09 31.95
C GLY A 300 26.66 -6.05 31.51
N GLY A 301 25.95 -4.98 31.88
CA GLY A 301 24.57 -4.74 31.47
C GLY A 301 24.41 -3.73 30.31
N THR A 302 23.15 -3.53 29.94
CA THR A 302 22.74 -2.47 29.02
C THR A 302 22.68 -1.15 29.79
N ALA A 303 23.44 -0.15 29.37
CA ALA A 303 23.43 1.16 30.02
C ALA A 303 22.03 1.79 29.99
N VAL A 304 21.60 2.37 31.13
CA VAL A 304 20.34 3.10 31.26
C VAL A 304 20.40 4.36 30.38
N ASP A 305 19.57 4.41 29.35
CA ASP A 305 19.51 5.54 28.41
C ASP A 305 18.97 6.80 29.12
N CYS A 306 19.91 7.66 29.49
CA CYS A 306 19.67 9.01 29.98
C CYS A 306 20.09 10.06 28.94
N SER A 307 19.69 9.88 27.69
CA SER A 307 19.88 10.89 26.63
C SER A 307 19.25 12.25 27.00
N ASP A 308 20.04 13.30 26.82
CA ASP A 308 19.58 14.68 27.02
C ASP A 308 18.47 15.06 26.03
N THR A 309 17.62 15.99 26.46
CA THR A 309 16.55 16.59 25.66
C THR A 309 16.65 18.11 25.76
N VAL A 310 16.15 18.86 24.78
CA VAL A 310 16.21 20.34 24.78
C VAL A 310 15.76 20.93 26.12
N CYS A 311 14.68 20.38 26.69
CA CYS A 311 14.09 20.83 27.95
C CYS A 311 14.56 20.11 29.21
N ALA A 312 15.44 19.11 29.11
CA ALA A 312 15.94 18.39 30.28
C ALA A 312 17.30 17.76 30.04
N ASN A 313 18.27 18.11 30.88
CA ASN A 313 19.49 17.34 31.00
C ASN A 313 19.21 16.11 31.87
N ARG A 314 19.70 14.93 31.47
CA ARG A 314 19.43 13.65 32.13
C ARG A 314 20.74 12.98 32.52
N ALA A 315 20.75 12.37 33.70
CA ALA A 315 21.88 11.60 34.19
C ALA A 315 21.36 10.43 35.02
N CYS A 316 21.98 9.25 34.89
CA CYS A 316 21.68 8.14 35.76
C CYS A 316 21.92 8.54 37.24
N ASN A 317 21.06 8.02 38.13
CA ASN A 317 21.07 8.36 39.57
C ASN A 317 21.42 7.16 40.47
N GLY A 318 21.91 6.06 39.90
CA GLY A 318 22.09 4.79 40.61
C GLY A 318 20.80 3.99 40.78
N THR A 319 19.87 4.09 39.83
CA THR A 319 18.67 3.26 39.72
C THR A 319 18.34 3.06 38.24
N ALA A 320 17.37 2.18 37.94
CA ALA A 320 16.76 2.04 36.61
C ALA A 320 15.92 3.26 36.13
N THR A 321 16.24 4.47 36.61
CA THR A 321 15.63 5.74 36.22
C THR A 321 16.68 6.84 36.16
N CYS A 322 16.47 7.83 35.28
CA CYS A 322 17.33 9.01 35.22
C CYS A 322 16.92 10.06 36.26
N SER A 323 17.88 10.71 36.88
CA SER A 323 17.67 12.08 37.36
C SER A 323 17.42 13.01 36.17
N VAL A 324 16.53 13.99 36.36
CA VAL A 324 16.09 14.93 35.32
C VAL A 324 16.27 16.34 35.86
N THR A 325 17.07 17.15 35.16
CA THR A 325 17.28 18.57 35.47
C THR A 325 16.60 19.42 34.40
N PRO A 326 15.47 20.08 34.68
CA PRO A 326 14.73 20.86 33.69
C PRO A 326 15.50 22.11 33.23
N ASN A 327 15.70 22.26 31.92
CA ASN A 327 16.34 23.42 31.29
C ASN A 327 15.35 24.60 31.21
N THR A 328 14.81 25.02 32.36
CA THR A 328 13.68 25.96 32.42
C THR A 328 14.03 27.32 31.81
N GLY A 329 13.23 27.78 30.85
CA GLY A 329 13.47 29.03 30.11
C GLY A 329 14.41 28.92 28.91
N THR A 330 14.92 27.72 28.58
CA THR A 330 15.55 27.46 27.28
C THR A 330 14.50 27.42 26.17
N SER A 331 14.83 27.96 25.00
CA SER A 331 13.99 27.92 23.80
C SER A 331 13.84 26.50 23.26
N CYS A 332 12.61 26.12 22.92
CA CYS A 332 12.27 24.85 22.31
C CYS A 332 11.22 25.06 21.20
N ASP A 333 10.65 23.95 20.75
CA ASP A 333 9.54 23.84 19.81
C ASP A 333 8.60 22.80 20.46
N ASP A 334 7.32 23.13 20.62
CA ASP A 334 6.33 22.23 21.25
C ASP A 334 5.55 21.39 20.22
N GLY A 335 5.74 21.66 18.93
CA GLY A 335 5.12 20.98 17.80
C GLY A 335 3.77 21.53 17.37
N ASP A 336 3.22 22.56 18.02
CA ASP A 336 2.03 23.26 17.51
C ASP A 336 2.47 24.40 16.55
N PRO A 337 2.09 24.38 15.26
CA PRO A 337 2.47 25.45 14.35
C PRO A 337 1.83 26.80 14.71
N CYS A 338 0.77 26.83 15.53
CA CYS A 338 0.05 28.03 15.98
C CYS A 338 0.56 28.60 17.32
N THR A 339 1.66 28.10 17.87
CA THR A 339 2.43 28.73 18.94
C THR A 339 3.73 29.32 18.38
N TYR A 340 4.41 30.16 19.16
CA TYR A 340 5.76 30.61 18.86
C TYR A 340 6.51 31.08 20.11
N GLY A 341 7.84 30.92 20.09
CA GLY A 341 8.72 31.37 21.16
C GLY A 341 8.62 30.47 22.40
N ASP A 342 8.48 29.18 22.15
CA ASP A 342 8.15 28.14 23.12
C ASP A 342 9.30 27.90 24.09
N LEU A 343 8.96 27.67 25.36
CA LEU A 343 9.92 27.64 26.45
C LEU A 343 9.80 26.36 27.27
N CYS A 344 10.96 25.77 27.54
CA CYS A 344 11.08 24.65 28.44
C CYS A 344 10.60 25.03 29.84
N ASN A 345 9.70 24.23 30.41
CA ASN A 345 9.06 24.50 31.69
C ASN A 345 9.70 23.69 32.84
N ALA A 346 9.26 23.96 34.07
CA ALA A 346 9.77 23.29 35.28
C ALA A 346 9.45 21.79 35.38
N ALA A 347 8.58 21.24 34.52
CA ALA A 347 8.32 19.81 34.38
C ALA A 347 9.18 19.15 33.27
N ALA A 348 10.19 19.86 32.76
CA ALA A 348 11.15 19.37 31.75
C ALA A 348 10.53 19.05 30.37
N THR A 349 9.34 19.61 30.07
CA THR A 349 8.71 19.57 28.74
C THR A 349 8.78 20.95 28.08
N CYS A 350 8.65 21.00 26.75
CA CYS A 350 8.38 22.28 26.08
C CYS A 350 6.95 22.71 26.44
N GLY A 351 6.78 23.99 26.80
CA GLY A 351 5.48 24.58 27.04
C GLY A 351 5.14 25.57 25.93
N PRO A 352 3.87 25.64 25.47
CA PRO A 352 3.43 26.56 24.44
C PRO A 352 3.76 28.00 24.81
N GLY A 353 4.35 28.72 23.86
CA GLY A 353 4.71 30.13 23.96
C GLY A 353 3.50 31.03 23.73
N ALA A 354 3.66 32.01 22.84
CA ALA A 354 2.56 32.89 22.46
C ALA A 354 1.73 32.25 21.33
N GLY A 355 0.44 32.04 21.57
CA GLY A 355 -0.48 31.57 20.53
C GLY A 355 -0.77 32.65 19.48
N ILE A 356 -0.74 32.28 18.20
CA ILE A 356 -1.19 33.09 17.06
C ILE A 356 -2.47 32.52 16.46
N THR A 357 -3.41 33.38 16.08
CA THR A 357 -4.62 32.98 15.35
C THR A 357 -4.50 33.42 13.90
N CYS A 358 -4.42 32.46 13.00
CA CYS A 358 -4.46 32.70 11.56
C CYS A 358 -5.91 32.54 11.09
N THR A 359 -6.47 33.60 10.50
CA THR A 359 -7.86 33.65 10.01
C THR A 359 -7.86 33.84 8.50
N ASP A 360 -8.36 32.85 7.77
CA ASP A 360 -8.44 32.91 6.32
C ASP A 360 -9.33 34.07 5.82
N GLY A 361 -9.04 34.56 4.62
CA GLY A 361 -9.87 35.51 3.89
C GLY A 361 -10.36 34.92 2.56
N PRO A 362 -11.35 35.54 1.90
CA PRO A 362 -12.01 34.97 0.70
C PRO A 362 -11.08 34.74 -0.50
N CYS A 363 -9.83 35.22 -0.45
CA CYS A 363 -8.80 35.03 -1.47
C CYS A 363 -7.41 34.68 -0.91
N ILE A 364 -7.33 34.28 0.36
CA ILE A 364 -6.06 34.12 1.07
C ILE A 364 -6.17 33.13 2.22
N ASP A 365 -5.56 31.96 2.06
CA ASP A 365 -5.39 30.99 3.14
C ASP A 365 -4.21 31.43 4.03
N ARG A 366 -4.36 31.27 5.34
CA ARG A 366 -3.36 31.63 6.35
C ARG A 366 -3.03 30.44 7.24
N ALA A 367 -1.93 29.77 6.96
CA ALA A 367 -1.42 28.70 7.81
C ALA A 367 -0.54 29.26 8.94
N CYS A 368 -0.64 28.70 10.15
CA CYS A 368 0.36 28.90 11.19
C CYS A 368 1.69 28.21 10.81
N ASN A 369 2.82 28.62 11.38
CA ASN A 369 4.17 28.19 10.94
C ASN A 369 5.28 28.20 12.01
N GLY A 370 4.95 28.24 13.31
CA GLY A 370 5.92 28.33 14.41
C GLY A 370 6.52 29.73 14.61
N THR A 371 5.92 30.77 14.03
CA THR A 371 6.41 32.16 14.15
C THR A 371 5.29 33.14 14.53
N ALA A 372 5.68 34.36 14.90
CA ALA A 372 4.78 35.48 15.18
C ALA A 372 4.03 36.03 13.93
N SER A 373 3.93 35.25 12.85
CA SER A 373 3.31 35.65 11.58
C SER A 373 2.83 34.43 10.79
N CYS A 374 1.60 34.45 10.28
CA CYS A 374 1.06 33.38 9.42
C CYS A 374 1.78 33.30 8.06
N THR A 375 1.89 32.10 7.50
CA THR A 375 2.21 31.90 6.08
C THR A 375 0.96 32.20 5.24
N GLU A 376 1.07 33.17 4.33
CA GLU A 376 -0.01 33.57 3.42
C GLU A 376 0.06 32.82 2.08
N THR A 377 -1.07 32.27 1.61
CA THR A 377 -1.20 31.64 0.29
C THR A 377 -2.31 32.31 -0.50
N ILE A 378 -1.97 32.91 -1.66
CA ILE A 378 -2.90 33.73 -2.43
C ILE A 378 -3.67 32.89 -3.46
N LEU A 379 -4.99 32.81 -3.32
CA LEU A 379 -5.90 31.93 -4.07
C LEU A 379 -6.22 32.44 -5.48
N THR A 380 -5.21 32.84 -6.25
CA THR A 380 -5.38 33.51 -7.55
C THR A 380 -6.22 32.68 -8.53
N GLY A 381 -7.32 33.25 -9.01
CA GLY A 381 -8.27 32.60 -9.93
C GLY A 381 -9.37 31.77 -9.26
N SER A 382 -9.35 31.59 -7.94
CA SER A 382 -10.47 31.01 -7.20
C SER A 382 -11.69 31.94 -7.21
N THR A 383 -12.89 31.36 -7.19
CA THR A 383 -14.15 32.08 -7.00
C THR A 383 -14.25 32.68 -5.61
N CYS A 384 -14.72 33.91 -5.51
CA CYS A 384 -14.93 34.61 -4.25
C CYS A 384 -16.26 35.39 -4.28
N ASP A 385 -16.49 36.24 -3.27
CA ASP A 385 -17.56 37.22 -3.21
C ASP A 385 -16.92 38.54 -2.74
N ASP A 386 -17.10 39.64 -3.47
CA ASP A 386 -16.58 40.96 -3.10
C ASP A 386 -17.59 41.78 -2.26
N GLY A 387 -18.76 41.21 -1.98
CA GLY A 387 -19.88 41.83 -1.29
C GLY A 387 -20.82 42.61 -2.21
N ASN A 388 -20.54 42.67 -3.51
CA ASN A 388 -21.35 43.40 -4.49
C ASN A 388 -22.35 42.48 -5.19
N ALA A 389 -23.55 42.35 -4.62
CA ALA A 389 -24.68 41.60 -5.19
C ALA A 389 -25.25 42.17 -6.52
N CYS A 390 -24.47 42.96 -7.26
CA CYS A 390 -24.74 43.48 -8.60
C CYS A 390 -23.64 43.18 -9.64
N THR A 391 -22.61 42.41 -9.26
CA THR A 391 -21.70 41.74 -10.19
C THR A 391 -21.88 40.21 -10.11
N TYR A 392 -21.28 39.46 -11.04
CA TYR A 392 -21.19 38.01 -10.99
C TYR A 392 -19.90 37.48 -11.65
N GLY A 393 -19.37 36.37 -11.12
CA GLY A 393 -18.14 35.75 -11.64
C GLY A 393 -16.86 36.35 -11.05
N GLU A 394 -16.96 36.83 -9.82
CA GLU A 394 -15.91 37.33 -8.95
C GLU A 394 -14.76 36.32 -8.84
N ALA A 395 -13.53 36.81 -9.02
CA ALA A 395 -12.34 35.99 -8.93
C ALA A 395 -11.24 36.68 -8.12
N CYS A 396 -10.46 35.86 -7.42
CA CYS A 396 -9.34 36.30 -6.62
C CYS A 396 -8.15 36.74 -7.48
N THR A 397 -7.64 37.93 -7.22
CA THR A 397 -6.45 38.47 -7.89
C THR A 397 -5.16 38.00 -7.21
N ALA A 398 -4.03 38.11 -7.93
CA ALA A 398 -2.69 37.89 -7.37
C ALA A 398 -2.30 38.90 -6.27
N ALA A 399 -3.14 39.89 -5.98
CA ALA A 399 -2.98 40.86 -4.90
C ALA A 399 -3.83 40.52 -3.65
N ALA A 400 -4.31 39.28 -3.51
CA ALA A 400 -5.17 38.80 -2.43
C ALA A 400 -6.55 39.49 -2.31
N ALA A 401 -6.91 40.34 -3.27
CA ALA A 401 -8.21 40.99 -3.33
C ALA A 401 -9.17 40.17 -4.20
N CYS A 402 -10.40 39.97 -3.71
CA CYS A 402 -11.53 39.64 -4.57
C CYS A 402 -11.90 40.90 -5.36
N THR A 403 -12.10 40.78 -6.67
CA THR A 403 -12.54 41.88 -7.52
C THR A 403 -13.88 41.55 -8.15
N GLY A 404 -14.83 42.49 -8.04
CA GLY A 404 -16.16 42.42 -8.65
C GLY A 404 -16.11 41.94 -10.10
N GLY A 405 -16.97 40.96 -10.39
CA GLY A 405 -17.04 40.30 -11.68
C GLY A 405 -17.75 41.13 -12.75
N THR A 406 -18.46 40.44 -13.64
CA THR A 406 -19.24 41.08 -14.70
C THR A 406 -20.46 41.80 -14.08
N PRO A 407 -20.69 43.10 -14.32
CA PRO A 407 -21.91 43.76 -13.87
C PRO A 407 -23.16 43.12 -14.44
N ILE A 408 -24.22 42.99 -13.63
CA ILE A 408 -25.52 42.53 -14.10
C ILE A 408 -26.11 43.57 -15.07
N SER A 409 -26.13 43.25 -16.38
CA SER A 409 -26.79 44.09 -17.38
C SER A 409 -28.31 44.01 -17.22
N CYS A 410 -28.95 45.17 -17.14
CA CYS A 410 -30.40 45.33 -17.03
C CYS A 410 -30.90 46.21 -18.18
N ASP A 411 -30.86 45.71 -19.42
CA ASP A 411 -31.17 46.47 -20.63
C ASP A 411 -32.61 47.03 -20.64
N PRO A 412 -32.79 48.36 -20.76
CA PRO A 412 -34.10 48.98 -20.93
C PRO A 412 -34.30 49.45 -22.39
N MET A 413 -35.15 48.76 -23.14
CA MET A 413 -35.84 49.32 -24.30
C MET A 413 -37.34 49.14 -24.06
N ASP A 414 -37.97 50.13 -23.43
CA ASP A 414 -39.35 49.96 -22.95
C ASP A 414 -40.21 51.23 -22.93
N THR A 415 -41.34 51.09 -23.63
CA THR A 415 -42.57 51.89 -23.60
C THR A 415 -43.17 52.14 -22.21
N THR A 416 -42.90 51.30 -21.19
CA THR A 416 -43.51 51.43 -19.84
C THR A 416 -42.82 52.43 -18.90
N CYS A 417 -41.96 53.31 -19.42
CA CYS A 417 -41.37 54.43 -18.67
C CYS A 417 -40.71 53.99 -17.36
N ARG A 418 -39.84 52.97 -17.46
CA ARG A 418 -39.27 52.30 -16.30
C ARG A 418 -37.75 52.17 -16.42
N ASP A 419 -37.06 52.51 -15.33
CA ASP A 419 -35.61 52.37 -15.20
C ASP A 419 -35.30 51.02 -14.54
N TYR A 420 -34.55 50.17 -15.24
CA TYR A 420 -34.13 48.86 -14.75
C TYR A 420 -32.70 48.94 -14.22
N SER A 421 -32.47 48.49 -12.99
CA SER A 421 -31.16 48.51 -12.35
C SER A 421 -31.05 47.43 -11.28
N CYS A 422 -29.84 46.95 -11.01
CA CYS A 422 -29.64 46.03 -9.91
C CYS A 422 -29.72 46.77 -8.56
N ALA A 423 -30.59 46.30 -7.66
CA ALA A 423 -30.84 46.91 -6.35
C ALA A 423 -30.16 46.14 -5.19
N GLY A 424 -28.98 45.57 -5.44
CA GLY A 424 -28.22 44.81 -4.43
C GLY A 424 -28.80 43.43 -4.11
N THR A 425 -29.52 42.81 -5.05
CA THR A 425 -30.29 41.57 -4.83
C THR A 425 -30.06 40.51 -5.93
N ALA A 426 -28.93 40.55 -6.64
CA ALA A 426 -28.59 39.68 -7.78
C ALA A 426 -29.66 39.63 -8.89
N THR A 427 -30.50 40.66 -8.97
CA THR A 427 -31.70 40.74 -9.80
C THR A 427 -31.94 42.19 -10.23
N CYS A 428 -32.45 42.39 -11.45
CA CYS A 428 -32.87 43.70 -11.93
C CYS A 428 -34.17 44.11 -11.23
N ALA A 429 -34.09 45.08 -10.31
CA ALA A 429 -35.24 45.84 -9.87
C ALA A 429 -35.64 46.85 -10.96
N SER A 430 -36.84 47.41 -10.85
CA SER A 430 -37.34 48.36 -11.84
C SER A 430 -38.22 49.44 -11.22
N ALA A 431 -37.80 50.69 -11.36
CA ALA A 431 -38.41 51.88 -10.78
C ALA A 431 -39.13 52.71 -11.85
N ALA A 432 -40.22 53.38 -11.50
CA ALA A 432 -40.89 54.29 -12.42
C ALA A 432 -39.99 55.50 -12.73
N ARG A 433 -39.81 55.82 -14.00
CA ARG A 433 -39.07 57.01 -14.46
C ARG A 433 -39.88 58.27 -14.12
N ASN A 434 -39.18 59.37 -13.85
CA ASN A 434 -39.84 60.65 -13.55
C ASN A 434 -40.64 61.18 -14.75
N VAL A 435 -41.74 61.89 -14.46
CA VAL A 435 -42.54 62.60 -15.45
C VAL A 435 -41.67 63.59 -16.23
N GLY A 436 -41.77 63.61 -17.56
CA GLY A 436 -40.90 64.38 -18.44
C GLY A 436 -39.55 63.72 -18.76
N GLY A 437 -39.26 62.54 -18.22
CA GLY A 437 -38.13 61.72 -18.66
C GLY A 437 -38.36 61.16 -20.07
N MET A 438 -37.32 61.12 -20.89
CA MET A 438 -37.38 60.58 -22.26
C MET A 438 -37.73 59.09 -22.27
N CYS A 439 -38.44 58.66 -23.32
CA CYS A 439 -38.83 57.29 -23.60
C CYS A 439 -39.00 57.09 -25.13
N ASP A 440 -39.65 56.01 -25.53
CA ASP A 440 -40.08 55.69 -26.91
C ASP A 440 -41.46 55.03 -26.77
N ASP A 441 -42.51 55.60 -27.36
CA ASP A 441 -43.89 55.08 -27.28
C ASP A 441 -44.22 54.04 -28.36
N GLY A 442 -43.26 53.79 -29.27
CA GLY A 442 -43.37 52.83 -30.37
C GLY A 442 -44.19 53.31 -31.57
N ASN A 443 -44.73 54.54 -31.54
CA ASN A 443 -45.53 55.10 -32.63
C ASN A 443 -44.70 56.06 -33.49
N ALA A 444 -44.28 55.61 -34.68
CA ALA A 444 -43.51 56.41 -35.64
C ALA A 444 -44.28 57.61 -36.29
N LEU A 445 -45.36 58.07 -35.67
CA LEU A 445 -46.12 59.28 -35.99
C LEU A 445 -46.12 60.31 -34.85
N THR A 446 -45.51 59.98 -33.71
CA THR A 446 -45.23 60.88 -32.58
C THR A 446 -43.75 61.26 -32.54
N ASP A 447 -43.44 62.40 -31.94
CA ASP A 447 -42.07 62.86 -31.68
C ASP A 447 -41.92 63.43 -30.25
N SER A 448 -40.67 63.54 -29.78
CA SER A 448 -40.35 64.12 -28.46
C SER A 448 -40.99 63.39 -27.26
N ASP A 449 -41.01 62.05 -27.34
CA ASP A 449 -41.64 61.12 -26.40
C ASP A 449 -41.17 61.28 -24.94
N VAL A 450 -42.14 61.48 -24.04
CA VAL A 450 -41.90 61.70 -22.61
C VAL A 450 -42.87 60.93 -21.71
N CYS A 451 -42.36 60.53 -20.55
CA CYS A 451 -43.11 59.85 -19.51
C CYS A 451 -44.17 60.73 -18.87
N GLN A 452 -45.38 60.22 -18.79
CA GLN A 452 -46.56 60.89 -18.24
C GLN A 452 -46.79 60.55 -16.75
N GLY A 453 -47.69 61.29 -16.11
CA GLY A 453 -48.01 61.14 -14.68
C GLY A 453 -48.69 59.82 -14.27
N ASP A 454 -49.10 59.00 -15.24
CA ASP A 454 -49.67 57.66 -15.04
C ASP A 454 -48.68 56.51 -15.35
N GLY A 455 -47.45 56.83 -15.78
CA GLY A 455 -46.45 55.85 -16.19
C GLY A 455 -46.51 55.41 -17.65
N SER A 456 -47.37 56.03 -18.48
CA SER A 456 -47.31 55.84 -19.94
C SER A 456 -46.15 56.65 -20.56
N CYS A 457 -45.57 56.13 -21.64
CA CYS A 457 -44.81 56.95 -22.59
C CYS A 457 -45.78 57.52 -23.64
N MET A 458 -45.64 58.80 -23.97
CA MET A 458 -46.39 59.46 -25.05
C MET A 458 -45.56 60.57 -25.69
N GLY A 459 -45.51 60.61 -27.02
CA GLY A 459 -45.00 61.75 -27.79
C GLY A 459 -46.07 62.74 -28.27
N ILE A 460 -45.60 63.74 -29.00
CA ILE A 460 -46.38 64.83 -29.62
C ILE A 460 -46.73 64.41 -31.05
N ALA A 461 -47.99 64.57 -31.47
CA ALA A 461 -48.43 64.08 -32.77
C ALA A 461 -47.89 64.93 -33.95
N GLY A 462 -47.09 64.30 -34.82
CA GLY A 462 -46.60 64.90 -36.06
C GLY A 462 -47.69 65.08 -37.11
N CYS A 463 -47.41 65.86 -38.16
CA CYS A 463 -48.41 66.24 -39.14
C CYS A 463 -48.50 65.25 -40.32
N PRO A 464 -49.72 64.88 -40.77
CA PRO A 464 -49.87 64.16 -42.03
C PRO A 464 -49.42 65.06 -43.20
N PRO A 465 -48.58 64.56 -44.14
CA PRO A 465 -48.19 65.34 -45.31
C PRO A 465 -49.41 65.80 -46.12
N PRO A 466 -49.48 67.08 -46.54
CA PRO A 466 -50.53 67.58 -47.40
C PRO A 466 -50.62 66.79 -48.71
N ALA A 467 -51.83 66.47 -49.17
CA ALA A 467 -52.03 65.60 -50.33
C ALA A 467 -51.44 66.16 -51.65
N ASP A 468 -51.29 67.49 -51.78
CA ASP A 468 -50.61 68.10 -52.92
C ASP A 468 -49.08 67.91 -52.86
N SER A 469 -48.48 67.76 -51.67
CA SER A 469 -47.03 67.62 -51.50
C SER A 469 -46.40 66.40 -52.16
N CYS A 470 -47.20 65.40 -52.53
CA CYS A 470 -46.72 64.16 -53.17
C CYS A 470 -46.59 64.26 -54.69
N SER A 471 -47.12 65.31 -55.33
CA SER A 471 -47.12 65.47 -56.79
C SER A 471 -46.45 66.77 -57.24
N ASN A 472 -45.80 66.75 -58.41
CA ASN A 472 -45.29 67.98 -59.01
C ASN A 472 -46.44 68.90 -59.42
N GLY A 473 -46.42 70.13 -58.90
CA GLY A 473 -47.46 71.12 -59.09
C GLY A 473 -47.42 71.84 -60.45
N SER A 474 -48.57 72.38 -60.83
CA SER A 474 -48.79 73.19 -62.04
C SER A 474 -49.10 74.67 -61.73
N GLN A 475 -48.85 75.12 -60.50
CA GLN A 475 -49.10 76.50 -60.08
C GLN A 475 -48.12 77.48 -60.77
N ASN A 476 -48.56 78.73 -60.90
CA ASN A 476 -47.72 79.87 -61.31
C ASN A 476 -46.72 80.21 -60.20
N ARG A 477 -45.41 80.26 -60.52
CA ARG A 477 -44.26 80.40 -59.58
C ARG A 477 -44.12 81.79 -58.94
N ARG A 478 -45.24 82.44 -58.65
CA ARG A 478 -45.44 83.84 -58.29
C ARG A 478 -45.83 83.96 -56.81
N GLY A 479 -44.87 84.39 -55.99
CA GLY A 479 -45.02 84.44 -54.54
C GLY A 479 -45.24 83.06 -53.88
N CYS A 480 -45.21 83.04 -52.55
CA CYS A 480 -45.16 81.79 -51.77
C CYS A 480 -46.46 80.97 -51.81
N GLY A 481 -47.62 81.64 -51.82
CA GLY A 481 -48.92 80.97 -51.85
C GLY A 481 -49.16 80.15 -53.11
N ASN A 482 -48.65 80.63 -54.25
CA ASN A 482 -48.73 79.95 -55.55
C ASN A 482 -47.44 79.19 -55.90
N ALA A 483 -46.41 79.21 -55.06
CA ALA A 483 -45.12 78.58 -55.33
C ALA A 483 -45.30 77.13 -55.81
N ARG A 484 -44.59 76.77 -56.89
CA ARG A 484 -44.80 75.50 -57.57
C ARG A 484 -44.38 74.34 -56.66
N VAL A 485 -45.29 73.42 -56.40
CA VAL A 485 -44.98 72.24 -55.59
C VAL A 485 -43.95 71.36 -56.30
N ILE A 486 -42.85 71.07 -55.62
CA ILE A 486 -41.94 69.98 -55.96
C ILE A 486 -42.44 68.76 -55.18
N GLY A 487 -42.92 67.74 -55.89
CA GLY A 487 -43.52 66.56 -55.28
C GLY A 487 -42.47 65.74 -54.54
N ARG A 488 -42.71 65.39 -53.27
CA ARG A 488 -41.77 64.67 -52.39
C ARG A 488 -41.19 63.41 -53.05
N THR A 489 -42.02 62.59 -53.68
CA THR A 489 -41.61 61.38 -54.41
C THR A 489 -40.67 61.65 -55.59
N VAL A 490 -40.79 62.84 -56.23
CA VAL A 490 -39.92 63.26 -57.33
C VAL A 490 -38.63 63.88 -56.80
N ALA A 491 -38.71 64.67 -55.72
CA ALA A 491 -37.55 65.20 -55.01
C ALA A 491 -36.66 64.09 -54.45
N SER A 492 -37.24 63.02 -53.90
CA SER A 492 -36.49 61.86 -53.35
C SER A 492 -35.87 60.95 -54.41
N GLY A 493 -36.30 61.06 -55.66
CA GLY A 493 -35.61 60.42 -56.80
C GLY A 493 -34.40 61.23 -57.30
N GLY A 494 -34.23 62.46 -56.81
CA GLY A 494 -33.37 63.48 -57.42
C GLY A 494 -34.02 64.06 -58.68
N THR A 495 -34.24 65.37 -58.70
CA THR A 495 -34.86 66.07 -59.83
C THR A 495 -34.12 67.35 -60.18
N THR A 496 -34.10 67.71 -61.46
CA THR A 496 -33.56 69.00 -61.94
C THR A 496 -34.64 69.74 -62.70
N ILE A 497 -34.88 70.98 -62.28
CA ILE A 497 -35.79 71.93 -62.93
C ILE A 497 -34.92 72.90 -63.72
N SER A 498 -34.98 72.82 -65.05
CA SER A 498 -34.52 73.89 -65.94
C SER A 498 -35.64 74.91 -66.12
N ASP A 499 -35.34 76.19 -65.95
CA ASP A 499 -36.27 77.29 -66.23
C ASP A 499 -35.51 78.61 -66.46
N SER A 500 -36.22 79.73 -66.66
CA SER A 500 -35.61 81.01 -67.03
C SER A 500 -36.24 82.18 -66.29
N THR A 501 -35.44 83.11 -65.74
CA THR A 501 -35.96 84.32 -65.06
C THR A 501 -36.35 85.45 -66.01
N CYS A 502 -36.01 85.39 -67.32
CA CYS A 502 -36.27 86.46 -68.30
C CYS A 502 -37.71 86.99 -68.40
N PHE A 503 -38.68 86.20 -67.96
CA PHE A 503 -40.12 86.53 -67.97
C PHE A 503 -40.79 86.11 -66.66
N ALA A 504 -40.01 86.07 -65.58
CA ALA A 504 -40.47 85.92 -64.21
C ALA A 504 -41.23 87.19 -63.76
N TYR A 505 -41.60 87.22 -62.47
CA TYR A 505 -42.33 88.35 -61.91
C TYR A 505 -41.78 88.70 -60.53
N ASP A 506 -41.53 90.00 -60.35
CA ASP A 506 -41.29 90.69 -59.09
C ASP A 506 -42.46 90.46 -58.11
N GLU A 507 -42.40 89.37 -57.35
CA GLU A 507 -43.44 88.96 -56.37
C GLU A 507 -42.82 88.41 -55.06
N PHE A 508 -41.54 88.70 -54.82
CA PHE A 508 -40.80 88.30 -53.63
C PHE A 508 -39.85 89.39 -53.09
N ASP A 509 -40.35 90.61 -52.89
CA ASP A 509 -39.66 91.68 -52.12
C ASP A 509 -39.14 91.14 -50.76
N ASP A 510 -37.85 90.81 -50.68
CA ASP A 510 -37.19 90.22 -49.51
C ASP A 510 -36.62 91.31 -48.59
N GLY A 511 -36.21 92.46 -49.15
CA GLY A 511 -35.98 93.72 -48.45
C GLY A 511 -34.95 93.67 -47.30
N SER A 512 -34.15 92.61 -47.19
CA SER A 512 -33.44 92.27 -45.95
C SER A 512 -32.08 91.60 -46.18
N GLY A 513 -31.20 92.27 -46.93
CA GLY A 513 -29.77 91.99 -46.99
C GLY A 513 -29.35 90.75 -47.78
N CYS A 514 -30.31 90.00 -48.32
CA CYS A 514 -30.13 89.35 -49.63
C CYS A 514 -30.40 90.45 -50.68
N TRP A 515 -29.78 90.38 -51.86
CA TRP A 515 -30.12 91.31 -52.94
C TRP A 515 -31.29 90.74 -53.73
N ASP A 516 -32.32 91.55 -53.95
CA ASP A 516 -33.42 91.26 -54.87
C ASP A 516 -33.06 91.73 -56.28
N ALA A 517 -33.46 90.95 -57.29
CA ALA A 517 -33.68 91.42 -58.66
C ALA A 517 -35.18 91.28 -58.99
N ASN A 518 -35.65 91.93 -60.06
CA ASN A 518 -37.08 92.16 -60.32
C ASN A 518 -37.85 90.91 -60.86
N SER A 519 -37.39 89.68 -60.57
CA SER A 519 -37.63 88.49 -61.43
C SER A 519 -37.59 87.14 -60.70
N ASP A 520 -38.61 86.84 -59.88
CA ASP A 520 -38.65 85.61 -59.05
C ASP A 520 -39.30 84.38 -59.68
N HIS A 521 -38.73 83.20 -59.36
CA HIS A 521 -39.42 81.92 -59.47
C HIS A 521 -39.44 81.16 -58.13
N ALA A 522 -40.62 81.16 -57.49
CA ALA A 522 -40.87 80.47 -56.22
C ALA A 522 -41.34 79.01 -56.40
N TYR A 523 -40.75 78.12 -55.62
CA TYR A 523 -41.08 76.71 -55.46
C TYR A 523 -41.40 76.38 -53.99
N ARG A 524 -42.16 75.32 -53.74
CA ARG A 524 -42.34 74.80 -52.37
C ARG A 524 -42.15 73.28 -52.28
N LEU A 525 -41.57 72.84 -51.18
CA LEU A 525 -41.37 71.43 -50.83
C LEU A 525 -41.83 71.21 -49.40
N TYR A 526 -42.70 70.22 -49.16
CA TYR A 526 -43.04 69.81 -47.80
C TYR A 526 -41.96 68.88 -47.27
N MET A 527 -41.52 69.10 -46.04
CA MET A 527 -40.52 68.30 -45.33
C MET A 527 -41.05 67.92 -43.95
N ARG A 528 -40.61 66.76 -43.43
CA ARG A 528 -40.81 66.35 -42.04
C ARG A 528 -39.59 66.73 -41.19
N ALA A 529 -39.79 66.84 -39.88
CA ALA A 529 -38.69 67.06 -38.93
C ALA A 529 -37.55 66.04 -39.14
N GLY A 530 -36.31 66.52 -39.22
CA GLY A 530 -35.11 65.71 -39.43
C GLY A 530 -34.86 65.25 -40.89
N GLU A 531 -35.80 65.46 -41.82
CA GLU A 531 -35.52 65.26 -43.25
C GLU A 531 -34.55 66.33 -43.78
N SER A 532 -33.75 65.98 -44.77
CA SER A 532 -32.79 66.90 -45.39
C SER A 532 -32.99 67.02 -46.89
N VAL A 533 -32.85 68.24 -47.42
CA VAL A 533 -32.88 68.50 -48.85
C VAL A 533 -31.57 69.13 -49.29
N ALA A 534 -30.88 68.45 -50.20
CA ALA A 534 -29.73 69.00 -50.90
C ALA A 534 -30.24 69.78 -52.13
N LEU A 535 -29.90 71.06 -52.18
CA LEU A 535 -30.20 71.95 -53.29
C LEU A 535 -28.91 72.33 -54.02
N ARG A 536 -28.98 72.40 -55.34
CA ARG A 536 -27.95 73.02 -56.18
C ARG A 536 -28.60 73.89 -57.23
N TYR A 537 -28.26 75.17 -57.23
CA TYR A 537 -28.74 76.16 -58.17
C TYR A 537 -27.58 76.60 -59.06
N ARG A 538 -27.79 76.60 -60.38
CA ARG A 538 -26.78 77.00 -61.37
C ARG A 538 -27.37 77.94 -62.40
N THR A 539 -26.67 79.02 -62.72
CA THR A 539 -26.97 79.82 -63.90
C THR A 539 -26.39 79.16 -65.15
N ASP A 540 -27.06 79.36 -66.30
CA ASP A 540 -26.63 78.88 -67.62
C ASP A 540 -26.42 80.06 -68.58
N PHE A 541 -27.44 80.47 -69.35
CA PHE A 541 -27.33 81.55 -70.33
C PHE A 541 -28.09 82.82 -69.87
N PRO A 542 -27.54 84.03 -70.02
CA PRO A 542 -28.25 85.28 -69.73
C PRO A 542 -29.37 85.57 -70.74
N CYS A 543 -30.35 86.38 -70.35
CA CYS A 543 -31.42 86.83 -71.24
C CYS A 543 -30.95 87.81 -72.32
N ASP A 544 -30.06 88.74 -71.95
CA ASP A 544 -29.45 89.68 -72.87
C ASP A 544 -28.14 89.10 -73.46
N THR A 545 -28.06 89.10 -74.79
CA THR A 545 -26.93 88.61 -75.56
C THR A 545 -25.67 89.48 -75.49
N ASP A 546 -25.77 90.71 -74.98
CA ASP A 546 -24.61 91.57 -74.73
C ASP A 546 -23.81 91.14 -73.48
N TYR A 547 -24.35 90.19 -72.68
CA TYR A 547 -23.72 89.62 -71.49
C TYR A 547 -23.23 88.18 -71.75
N PHE A 548 -22.11 87.79 -71.13
CA PHE A 548 -21.49 86.46 -71.31
C PHE A 548 -21.83 85.45 -70.20
N SER A 549 -22.40 85.93 -69.09
CA SER A 549 -22.79 85.16 -67.91
C SER A 549 -23.66 86.04 -67.02
N TRP A 550 -24.69 85.47 -66.40
CA TRP A 550 -25.42 86.12 -65.31
C TRP A 550 -25.18 85.39 -63.99
N ASN A 551 -25.30 86.12 -62.89
CA ASN A 551 -25.27 85.58 -61.53
C ASN A 551 -26.70 85.61 -60.97
N GLY A 552 -27.08 84.60 -60.20
CA GLY A 552 -28.41 84.52 -59.59
C GLY A 552 -28.38 84.50 -58.07
N THR A 553 -29.56 84.29 -57.47
CA THR A 553 -29.76 84.26 -56.01
C THR A 553 -30.63 83.06 -55.61
N LEU A 554 -30.18 82.27 -54.64
CA LEU A 554 -30.92 81.17 -54.04
C LEU A 554 -31.33 81.53 -52.61
N LYS A 555 -32.63 81.67 -52.37
CA LYS A 555 -33.22 81.98 -51.05
C LYS A 555 -34.03 80.78 -50.56
N ILE A 556 -33.97 80.45 -49.25
CA ILE A 556 -34.83 79.43 -48.62
C ILE A 556 -35.52 80.02 -47.40
N PHE A 557 -36.81 79.70 -47.24
CA PHE A 557 -37.66 80.12 -46.13
C PHE A 557 -38.36 78.94 -45.46
N GLU A 558 -38.49 78.98 -44.15
CA GLU A 558 -39.22 78.00 -43.32
C GLU A 558 -40.55 78.59 -42.86
N ASN A 559 -41.66 77.89 -43.12
CA ASN A 559 -43.01 78.33 -42.73
C ASN A 559 -43.41 77.81 -41.35
N THR A 560 -44.28 78.56 -40.65
CA THR A 560 -44.64 78.30 -39.25
C THR A 560 -45.88 77.42 -39.09
N GLY A 561 -45.91 76.29 -39.80
CA GLY A 561 -46.91 75.24 -39.59
C GLY A 561 -47.23 74.39 -40.82
N CYS A 562 -47.85 73.24 -40.59
CA CYS A 562 -48.03 72.17 -41.58
C CYS A 562 -48.93 72.53 -42.81
N GLY A 563 -49.69 73.63 -42.71
CA GLY A 563 -50.52 74.18 -43.79
C GLY A 563 -50.25 75.65 -44.09
N ASP A 564 -49.17 76.22 -43.54
CA ASP A 564 -48.78 77.61 -43.81
C ASP A 564 -48.14 77.71 -45.20
N LEU A 565 -48.70 78.59 -46.04
CA LEU A 565 -48.25 78.90 -47.40
C LEU A 565 -47.83 80.38 -47.54
N SER A 566 -47.55 81.05 -46.42
CA SER A 566 -46.87 82.35 -46.40
C SER A 566 -45.41 82.20 -46.85
N CYS A 567 -44.65 83.29 -46.75
CA CYS A 567 -43.22 83.30 -47.04
C CYS A 567 -42.33 83.03 -45.80
N GLY A 568 -42.92 82.72 -44.65
CA GLY A 568 -42.18 82.21 -43.49
C GLY A 568 -41.06 83.13 -42.99
N THR A 569 -39.95 82.51 -42.58
CA THR A 569 -38.71 83.20 -42.15
C THR A 569 -37.54 82.75 -43.02
N LYS A 570 -36.69 83.69 -43.45
CA LYS A 570 -35.47 83.38 -44.23
C LYS A 570 -34.50 82.55 -43.40
N VAL A 571 -34.17 81.35 -43.89
CA VAL A 571 -33.21 80.43 -43.26
C VAL A 571 -31.92 80.27 -44.08
N TYR A 572 -31.95 80.64 -45.36
CA TYR A 572 -30.77 80.67 -46.24
C TYR A 572 -30.89 81.78 -47.29
N CYS A 573 -29.75 82.39 -47.61
CA CYS A 573 -29.55 83.29 -48.75
C CYS A 573 -28.12 83.07 -49.24
N ASP A 574 -27.97 82.93 -50.55
CA ASP A 574 -26.71 82.96 -51.28
C ASP A 574 -26.97 83.72 -52.58
N TYR A 575 -26.09 84.64 -52.96
CA TYR A 575 -26.43 85.70 -53.93
C TYR A 575 -25.23 86.10 -54.78
N ASN A 576 -25.51 86.54 -56.02
CA ASN A 576 -24.49 86.98 -56.98
C ASN A 576 -23.44 85.88 -57.27
N GLU A 577 -23.89 84.62 -57.39
CA GLU A 577 -23.04 83.46 -57.68
C GLU A 577 -23.63 82.57 -58.79
N THR A 578 -22.76 81.81 -59.50
CA THR A 578 -23.15 81.00 -60.68
C THR A 578 -23.40 79.52 -60.38
N ASP A 579 -22.90 78.99 -59.27
CA ASP A 579 -23.04 77.58 -58.86
C ASP A 579 -23.16 77.46 -57.34
N GLN A 580 -24.37 77.65 -56.85
CA GLN A 580 -24.71 77.69 -55.42
C GLN A 580 -25.19 76.31 -54.97
N SER A 581 -24.82 75.88 -53.77
CA SER A 581 -25.28 74.59 -53.23
C SER A 581 -25.35 74.58 -51.72
N THR A 582 -26.42 74.01 -51.18
CA THR A 582 -26.69 73.96 -49.74
C THR A 582 -27.45 72.69 -49.38
N THR A 583 -27.46 72.34 -48.09
CA THR A 583 -28.31 71.29 -47.55
C THR A 583 -29.07 71.83 -46.36
N TYR A 584 -30.38 71.97 -46.50
CA TYR A 584 -31.27 72.36 -45.40
C TYR A 584 -31.80 71.10 -44.72
N VAL A 585 -31.88 71.13 -43.38
CA VAL A 585 -32.49 70.08 -42.55
C VAL A 585 -33.71 70.69 -41.88
N ALA A 586 -34.87 70.08 -42.04
CA ALA A 586 -36.12 70.63 -41.52
C ALA A 586 -36.17 70.49 -39.99
N ALA A 587 -36.33 71.63 -39.31
CA ALA A 587 -36.44 71.68 -37.85
C ALA A 587 -37.84 71.28 -37.33
N ARG A 588 -38.82 71.13 -38.23
CA ARG A 588 -40.22 70.78 -37.96
C ARG A 588 -40.89 70.21 -39.20
N ASP A 589 -42.07 69.62 -39.04
CA ASP A 589 -42.99 69.34 -40.15
C ASP A 589 -43.55 70.63 -40.75
N GLY A 590 -43.39 70.83 -42.06
CA GLY A 590 -43.89 72.03 -42.74
C GLY A 590 -43.47 72.18 -44.20
N TRP A 591 -43.93 73.26 -44.83
CA TRP A 591 -43.43 73.69 -46.13
C TRP A 591 -42.16 74.54 -45.98
N ILE A 592 -41.17 74.30 -46.82
CA ILE A 592 -40.17 75.31 -47.18
C ILE A 592 -40.53 75.95 -48.51
N ILE A 593 -40.20 77.24 -48.63
CA ILE A 593 -40.20 77.96 -49.91
C ILE A 593 -38.75 78.06 -50.40
N ILE A 594 -38.53 77.75 -51.67
CA ILE A 594 -37.24 77.88 -52.36
C ILE A 594 -37.45 78.91 -53.47
N VAL A 595 -36.69 80.00 -53.47
CA VAL A 595 -36.77 81.05 -54.49
C VAL A 595 -35.50 81.02 -55.33
N ALA A 596 -35.67 80.97 -56.64
CA ALA A 596 -34.63 81.19 -57.64
C ALA A 596 -34.88 82.57 -58.27
N ASP A 597 -33.90 83.45 -58.13
CA ASP A 597 -33.97 84.88 -58.43
C ASP A 597 -32.76 85.31 -59.28
N GLY A 598 -32.85 86.48 -59.93
CA GLY A 598 -31.72 87.19 -60.54
C GLY A 598 -30.68 87.63 -59.52
N SER A 599 -29.75 88.49 -59.92
CA SER A 599 -29.00 89.30 -58.95
C SER A 599 -28.49 90.59 -59.57
N SER A 600 -28.50 91.68 -58.80
CA SER A 600 -28.09 93.04 -59.20
C SER A 600 -29.19 93.93 -59.81
N ALA A 601 -28.92 95.25 -59.76
CA ALA A 601 -29.81 96.32 -60.22
C ALA A 601 -29.61 96.67 -61.72
N PHE A 602 -29.23 95.68 -62.54
CA PHE A 602 -28.98 95.81 -63.98
C PHE A 602 -29.84 94.86 -64.84
N ASP A 603 -30.87 94.23 -64.24
CA ASP A 603 -31.74 93.24 -64.88
C ASP A 603 -30.95 92.01 -65.41
N ASP A 604 -30.01 91.50 -64.60
CA ASP A 604 -29.23 90.28 -64.88
C ASP A 604 -30.08 89.01 -64.65
N GLU A 605 -30.98 88.70 -65.58
CA GLU A 605 -31.74 87.45 -65.63
C GLU A 605 -31.14 86.40 -66.59
N GLY A 606 -31.62 85.15 -66.48
CA GLY A 606 -31.33 84.12 -67.48
C GLY A 606 -31.89 82.72 -67.19
N ASP A 607 -31.46 81.77 -68.01
CA ASP A 607 -31.69 80.33 -67.85
C ASP A 607 -30.92 79.79 -66.64
N TYR A 608 -31.56 78.95 -65.83
CA TYR A 608 -30.98 78.27 -64.67
C TYR A 608 -31.37 76.80 -64.58
N ARG A 609 -30.64 76.06 -63.74
CA ARG A 609 -30.96 74.70 -63.29
C ARG A 609 -30.97 74.59 -61.78
N LEU A 610 -32.14 74.36 -61.20
CA LEU A 610 -32.33 74.01 -59.79
C LEU A 610 -32.44 72.49 -59.65
N THR A 611 -31.43 71.87 -59.07
CA THR A 611 -31.42 70.44 -58.70
C THR A 611 -31.82 70.27 -57.24
N VAL A 612 -32.73 69.35 -56.97
CA VAL A 612 -33.35 69.09 -55.66
C VAL A 612 -33.28 67.60 -55.36
N ASN A 613 -32.74 67.24 -54.20
CA ASN A 613 -32.65 65.86 -53.74
C ASN A 613 -33.08 65.77 -52.26
N LEU A 614 -34.22 65.13 -51.99
CA LEU A 614 -34.82 65.00 -50.65
C LEU A 614 -34.50 63.64 -50.02
N THR A 615 -33.78 63.65 -48.90
CA THR A 615 -33.57 62.48 -48.04
C THR A 615 -34.72 62.40 -47.03
N CYS A 616 -35.64 61.47 -47.28
CA CYS A 616 -36.81 61.25 -46.43
C CYS A 616 -36.50 60.36 -45.21
N SER A 617 -37.17 60.59 -44.09
CA SER A 617 -37.01 59.80 -42.86
C SER A 617 -37.72 58.45 -42.91
N ALA A 618 -38.68 58.29 -43.83
CA ALA A 618 -39.44 57.06 -44.04
C ALA A 618 -39.45 56.64 -45.52
N ALA A 619 -39.53 55.32 -45.76
CA ALA A 619 -39.65 54.76 -47.10
C ALA A 619 -40.89 55.31 -47.83
N GLY A 620 -40.74 55.64 -49.11
CA GLY A 620 -41.81 56.29 -49.90
C GLY A 620 -42.13 57.72 -49.49
N CYS A 621 -41.37 58.34 -48.57
CA CYS A 621 -41.53 59.73 -48.14
C CYS A 621 -42.91 60.08 -47.54
N GLY A 622 -43.68 59.10 -47.09
CA GLY A 622 -45.07 59.29 -46.65
C GLY A 622 -46.04 59.62 -47.78
N CYS A 623 -45.70 59.25 -49.02
CA CYS A 623 -46.53 59.42 -50.21
C CYS A 623 -46.88 58.06 -50.81
N SER A 624 -48.12 57.60 -50.56
CA SER A 624 -48.64 56.27 -50.90
C SER A 624 -50.04 56.35 -51.51
#